data_AF-A0A6G3ZHT1-F1
#
_entry.id   AF-A0A6G3ZHT1-F1
#
_cell.length_a   1.000
_cell.length_b   1.000
_cell.length_c   1.000
_cell.angle_alpha   90.00
_cell.angle_beta   90.00
_cell.angle_gamma   90.00
#
_symmetry.space_group_name_H-M   'P 1'
#
loop_
_entity.id
_entity.type
_entity.pdbx_description
1 polymer ?
#
loop_
_entity_poly.entity_id
_entity_poly.type
_entity_poly.pdbx_seq_one_letter_code
_entity_poly.pdbx_strand_id
1 'polypeptide(L)'
;MSDGGTIRDGVADFARYVSLWFAFGLATNGLDVAFDAALVGEPFGWSLQASSLVAVGAAFVVHTWYPDVRSGTVWRFGAATFLAFVTLGTVTGTMDARTNGSLYYVLKSLLVWVAAVSVGVVVAWTDD
;
A
#
# COMPACT_ATOMS: atom_id res chain seq x y z
N MET A 1 25.28 23.43 17.52
CA MET A 1 24.27 22.60 16.82
C MET A 1 24.78 21.17 16.84
N SER A 2 24.59 20.45 17.96
CA SER A 2 24.86 19.02 18.03
C SER A 2 24.11 18.47 19.25
N ASP A 3 22.79 18.38 19.14
CA ASP A 3 22.03 17.62 20.13
C ASP A 3 22.01 16.18 19.65
N GLY A 4 22.83 15.37 20.31
CA GLY A 4 22.89 13.94 20.11
C GLY A 4 21.54 13.33 20.45
N GLY A 5 20.72 13.11 19.42
CA GLY A 5 19.63 12.14 19.50
C GLY A 5 20.24 10.84 20.01
N THR A 6 19.72 10.34 21.12
CA THR A 6 20.24 9.11 21.69
C THR A 6 20.01 7.99 20.66
N ILE A 7 20.85 6.94 20.66
CA ILE A 7 20.68 5.77 19.77
C ILE A 7 19.23 5.25 19.79
N ARG A 8 18.57 5.39 20.95
CA ARG A 8 17.16 5.05 21.16
C ARG A 8 16.18 5.82 20.27
N ASP A 9 16.42 7.12 20.07
CA ASP A 9 15.56 7.97 19.24
C ASP A 9 15.70 7.57 17.76
N GLY A 10 16.93 7.33 17.30
CA GLY A 10 17.19 6.84 15.95
C GLY A 10 16.59 5.44 15.69
N VAL A 11 16.60 4.55 16.68
CA VAL A 11 15.95 3.22 16.57
C VAL A 11 14.43 3.35 16.52
N ALA A 12 13.83 4.26 17.31
CA ALA A 12 12.39 4.47 17.30
C ALA A 12 11.90 5.05 15.96
N ASP A 13 12.63 6.00 15.38
CA ASP A 13 12.32 6.58 14.08
C ASP A 13 12.42 5.54 12.96
N PHE A 14 13.49 4.75 12.97
CA PHE A 14 13.65 3.65 12.01
C PHE A 14 12.53 2.61 12.15
N ALA A 15 12.21 2.19 13.37
CA ALA A 15 11.13 1.23 13.62
C ALA A 15 9.77 1.77 13.16
N ARG A 16 9.50 3.07 13.38
CA ARG A 16 8.30 3.74 12.88
C ARG A 16 8.26 3.73 11.36
N TYR A 17 9.36 4.08 10.69
CA TYR A 17 9.44 4.10 9.23
C TYR A 17 9.17 2.72 8.63
N VAL A 18 9.82 1.69 9.17
CA VAL A 18 9.59 0.29 8.77
C VAL A 18 8.14 -0.12 8.99
N SER A 19 7.56 0.22 10.15
CA SER A 19 6.14 -0.05 10.43
C SER A 19 5.21 0.62 9.41
N LEU A 20 5.46 1.88 9.05
CA LEU A 20 4.65 2.59 8.04
C LEU A 20 4.81 1.96 6.66
N TRP A 21 6.02 1.56 6.28
CA TRP A 21 6.29 0.87 5.03
C TRP A 21 5.47 -0.43 4.92
N PHE A 22 5.41 -1.25 5.97
CA PHE A 22 4.59 -2.45 5.97
C PHE A 22 3.08 -2.15 5.87
N ALA A 23 2.59 -1.16 6.62
CA ALA A 23 1.18 -0.76 6.55
C ALA A 23 0.78 -0.26 5.16
N PHE A 24 1.64 0.54 4.51
CA PHE A 24 1.40 0.96 3.12
C PHE A 24 1.59 -0.18 2.13
N GLY A 25 2.51 -1.11 2.38
CA GLY A 25 2.68 -2.32 1.57
C GLY A 25 1.42 -3.19 1.51
N LEU A 26 0.66 -3.25 2.62
CA LEU A 26 -0.66 -3.89 2.63
C LEU A 26 -1.67 -3.13 1.76
N ALA A 27 -1.68 -1.80 1.84
CA ALA A 27 -2.58 -0.97 1.04
C ALA A 27 -2.25 -1.00 -0.47
N THR A 28 -0.98 -1.17 -0.84
CA THR A 28 -0.52 -1.17 -2.24
C THR A 28 -0.53 -2.54 -2.89
N ASN A 29 -0.88 -3.61 -2.18
CA ASN A 29 -0.90 -4.98 -2.73
C ASN A 29 -1.82 -5.10 -3.95
N GLY A 30 -2.93 -4.37 -3.99
CA GLY A 30 -3.81 -4.36 -5.17
C GLY A 30 -3.21 -3.66 -6.40
N LEU A 31 -2.21 -2.81 -6.19
CA LEU A 31 -1.44 -2.16 -7.25
C LEU A 31 -0.51 -3.17 -7.95
N ASP A 32 -0.01 -4.19 -7.24
CA ASP A 32 0.79 -5.28 -7.81
C ASP A 32 0.01 -6.01 -8.90
N VAL A 33 -1.25 -6.35 -8.62
CA VAL A 33 -2.15 -7.03 -9.57
C VAL A 33 -2.41 -6.17 -10.80
N ALA A 34 -2.55 -4.85 -10.62
CA ALA A 34 -2.71 -3.92 -11.74
C ALA A 34 -1.44 -3.81 -12.59
N PHE A 35 -0.26 -3.76 -11.96
CA PHE A 35 1.02 -3.73 -12.66
C PHE A 35 1.35 -5.05 -13.34
N ASP A 36 1.05 -6.19 -12.73
CA ASP A 36 1.20 -7.51 -13.35
C ASP A 36 0.34 -7.63 -14.62
N ALA A 37 -0.89 -7.10 -14.58
CA ALA A 37 -1.76 -7.06 -15.75
C ALA A 37 -1.28 -6.08 -16.84
N ALA A 38 -0.52 -5.05 -16.47
CA ALA A 38 -0.01 -4.03 -17.40
C ALA A 38 1.35 -4.43 -18.02
N LEU A 39 2.21 -5.08 -17.25
CA LEU A 39 3.59 -5.44 -17.59
C LEU A 39 3.67 -6.90 -18.10
N VAL A 40 2.66 -7.35 -18.84
CA VAL A 40 2.60 -8.73 -19.36
C VAL A 40 3.80 -8.98 -20.28
N GLY A 41 4.71 -9.86 -19.84
CA GLY A 41 5.92 -10.23 -20.56
C GLY A 41 7.22 -9.60 -20.01
N GLU A 42 7.13 -8.72 -19.01
CA GLU A 42 8.30 -8.20 -18.29
C GLU A 42 8.85 -9.23 -17.28
N PRO A 43 10.14 -9.15 -16.90
CA PRO A 43 10.75 -10.03 -15.92
C PRO A 43 9.97 -10.09 -14.60
N PHE A 44 9.93 -11.28 -13.99
CA PHE A 44 9.31 -11.50 -12.68
C PHE A 44 9.78 -10.45 -11.65
N GLY A 45 8.83 -9.71 -11.07
CA GLY A 45 9.05 -8.86 -9.89
C GLY A 45 9.10 -7.34 -10.12
N TRP A 46 8.90 -6.84 -11.36
CA TRP A 46 8.80 -5.39 -11.59
C TRP A 46 7.55 -4.75 -10.94
N SER A 47 6.44 -5.46 -10.92
CA SER A 47 5.21 -5.07 -10.22
C SER A 47 5.45 -4.88 -8.72
N LEU A 48 6.04 -5.90 -8.07
CA LEU A 48 6.43 -5.88 -6.65
C LEU A 48 7.38 -4.72 -6.34
N GLN A 49 8.32 -4.42 -7.24
CA GLN A 49 9.22 -3.28 -7.07
C GLN A 49 8.48 -1.95 -7.18
N ALA A 50 7.59 -1.82 -8.17
CA ALA A 50 6.82 -0.60 -8.39
C ALA A 50 5.86 -0.31 -7.23
N SER A 51 5.13 -1.32 -6.72
CA SER A 51 4.27 -1.15 -5.54
C SER A 51 5.06 -0.86 -4.28
N SER A 52 6.21 -1.52 -4.10
CA SER A 52 7.09 -1.29 -2.96
C SER A 52 7.65 0.14 -2.98
N LEU A 53 8.02 0.67 -4.15
CA LEU A 53 8.43 2.07 -4.29
C LEU A 53 7.30 3.03 -3.90
N VAL A 54 6.05 2.74 -4.28
CA VAL A 54 4.89 3.54 -3.86
C VAL A 54 4.70 3.47 -2.35
N ALA A 55 4.81 2.28 -1.74
CA ALA A 55 4.68 2.09 -0.31
C ALA A 55 5.78 2.81 0.50
N VAL A 56 7.04 2.72 0.03
CA VAL A 56 8.19 3.42 0.61
C VAL A 56 8.01 4.93 0.49
N GLY A 57 7.58 5.42 -0.67
CA GLY A 57 7.31 6.85 -0.89
C GLY A 57 6.20 7.37 0.03
N ALA A 58 5.11 6.62 0.18
CA ALA A 58 4.02 6.96 1.09
C ALA A 58 4.49 6.96 2.57
N ALA A 59 5.28 5.96 2.97
CA ALA A 59 5.85 5.89 4.31
C ALA A 59 6.78 7.09 4.60
N PHE A 60 7.62 7.47 3.65
CA PHE A 60 8.48 8.65 3.75
C PHE A 60 7.69 9.94 3.88
N VAL A 61 6.65 10.12 3.06
CA VAL A 61 5.79 11.31 3.13
C VAL A 61 5.10 11.40 4.48
N VAL A 62 4.48 10.32 4.96
CA VAL A 62 3.78 10.33 6.26
C VAL A 62 4.76 10.52 7.42
N HIS A 63 5.91 9.85 7.40
CA HIS A 63 6.91 10.01 8.44
C HIS A 63 7.45 11.45 8.52
N THR A 64 7.71 12.08 7.37
CA THR A 64 8.35 13.40 7.30
C THR A 64 7.38 14.55 7.50
N TRP A 65 6.20 14.49 6.87
CA TRP A 65 5.25 15.60 6.82
C TRP A 65 4.09 15.46 7.81
N TYR A 66 3.83 14.24 8.29
CA TYR A 66 2.72 13.95 9.19
C TYR A 66 3.18 13.14 10.42
N PRO A 67 4.16 13.64 11.19
CA PRO A 67 4.72 12.93 12.34
C PRO A 67 3.70 12.72 13.47
N ASP A 68 2.59 13.44 13.49
CA ASP A 68 1.53 13.29 14.51
C ASP A 68 0.57 12.12 14.22
N VAL A 69 0.60 11.56 13.01
CA VAL A 69 -0.28 10.44 12.65
C VAL A 69 0.11 9.18 13.44
N ARG A 70 -0.87 8.65 14.18
CA ARG A 70 -0.72 7.41 14.95
C ARG A 70 -0.49 6.23 14.01
N SER A 71 0.58 5.46 14.24
CA SER A 71 0.90 4.27 13.44
C SER A 71 -0.26 3.26 13.41
N GLY A 72 -1.04 3.17 14.50
CA GLY A 72 -2.24 2.32 14.55
C GLY A 72 -3.30 2.66 13.50
N THR A 73 -3.53 3.95 13.23
CA THR A 73 -4.47 4.41 12.21
C THR A 73 -4.00 3.99 10.81
N VAL A 74 -2.70 4.09 10.54
CA VAL A 74 -2.12 3.68 9.25
C VAL A 74 -2.20 2.15 9.06
N TRP A 75 -2.00 1.38 10.13
CA TRP A 75 -2.18 -0.08 10.10
C TRP A 75 -3.62 -0.50 9.83
N ARG A 76 -4.60 0.17 10.45
CA ARG A 76 -6.03 -0.07 10.18
C ARG A 76 -6.37 0.25 8.74
N PHE A 77 -5.90 1.40 8.24
CA PHE A 77 -6.01 1.77 6.82
C PHE A 77 -5.45 0.67 5.91
N GLY A 78 -4.22 0.23 6.16
CA GLY A 78 -3.55 -0.81 5.37
C GLY A 78 -4.28 -2.14 5.40
N ALA A 79 -4.67 -2.61 6.58
CA ALA A 79 -5.40 -3.87 6.75
C ALA A 79 -6.80 -3.81 6.10
N ALA A 80 -7.55 -2.73 6.31
CA ALA A 80 -8.88 -2.56 5.72
C ALA A 80 -8.83 -2.48 4.19
N THR A 81 -7.85 -1.73 3.65
CA THR A 81 -7.61 -1.67 2.20
C THR A 81 -7.28 -3.05 1.65
N PHE A 82 -6.36 -3.79 2.30
CA PHE A 82 -6.00 -5.13 1.87
C PHE A 82 -7.20 -6.08 1.88
N LEU A 83 -7.96 -6.14 2.98
CA LEU A 83 -9.13 -7.00 3.11
C LEU A 83 -10.23 -6.64 2.11
N ALA A 84 -10.49 -5.35 1.91
CA ALA A 84 -11.44 -4.87 0.91
C ALA A 84 -10.99 -5.25 -0.51
N PHE A 85 -9.70 -5.10 -0.81
CA PHE A 85 -9.14 -5.51 -2.10
C PHE A 85 -9.28 -7.01 -2.33
N VAL A 86 -8.92 -7.84 -1.34
CA VAL A 86 -9.05 -9.29 -1.44
C VAL A 86 -10.51 -9.69 -1.65
N THR A 87 -11.42 -9.11 -0.89
CA THR A 87 -12.86 -9.40 -0.98
C THR A 87 -13.43 -9.00 -2.34
N LEU A 88 -13.21 -7.74 -2.76
CA LEU A 88 -13.68 -7.22 -4.04
C LEU A 88 -13.01 -7.96 -5.21
N GLY A 89 -11.73 -8.26 -5.10
CA GLY A 89 -10.98 -8.93 -6.15
C GLY A 89 -11.41 -10.38 -6.36
N THR A 90 -11.75 -11.07 -5.27
CA THR A 90 -12.34 -12.41 -5.33
C THR A 90 -13.74 -12.37 -5.97
N VAL A 91 -14.60 -11.44 -5.54
CA VAL A 91 -15.97 -11.30 -6.08
C VAL A 91 -15.99 -10.91 -7.55
N THR A 92 -15.07 -10.04 -7.96
CA THR A 92 -15.01 -9.55 -9.34
C THR A 92 -14.13 -10.41 -10.26
N GLY A 93 -13.42 -11.40 -9.73
CA GLY A 93 -12.51 -12.26 -10.48
C GLY A 93 -11.28 -11.52 -11.04
N THR A 94 -10.82 -10.43 -10.41
CA THR A 94 -9.59 -9.73 -10.84
C THR A 94 -8.32 -10.46 -10.41
N MET A 95 -8.42 -11.45 -9.51
CA MET A 95 -7.28 -12.27 -9.07
C MET A 95 -6.96 -13.45 -9.99
N ASP A 96 -7.86 -13.81 -10.92
CA ASP A 96 -7.63 -14.86 -11.92
C ASP A 96 -6.81 -14.32 -13.10
N ALA A 97 -5.53 -14.08 -12.86
CA ALA A 97 -4.60 -13.56 -13.85
C ALA A 97 -4.11 -14.65 -14.83
N ARG A 98 -4.96 -15.04 -15.78
CA ARG A 98 -4.56 -15.61 -17.08
C ARG A 98 -5.08 -14.72 -18.20
N THR A 99 -4.77 -13.43 -18.14
CA THR A 99 -5.38 -12.46 -19.04
C THR A 99 -4.29 -11.60 -19.66
N ASN A 100 -3.97 -11.95 -20.91
CA ASN A 100 -3.18 -11.18 -21.89
C ASN A 100 -3.35 -9.67 -21.67
N GLY A 101 -2.25 -8.90 -21.67
CA GLY A 101 -2.08 -7.49 -21.27
C GLY A 101 -3.09 -6.49 -21.85
N SER A 102 -4.36 -6.70 -21.54
CA SER A 102 -5.51 -5.99 -22.05
C SER A 102 -5.83 -4.89 -21.07
N LEU A 103 -5.94 -3.68 -21.61
CA LEU A 103 -6.27 -2.46 -20.88
C LEU A 103 -7.51 -2.62 -20.00
N TYR A 104 -8.47 -3.46 -20.42
CA TYR A 104 -9.66 -3.77 -19.64
C TYR A 104 -9.32 -4.34 -18.25
N TYR A 105 -8.42 -5.32 -18.15
CA TYR A 105 -8.07 -5.95 -16.88
C TYR A 105 -7.23 -5.02 -16.00
N VAL A 106 -6.34 -4.22 -16.60
CA VAL A 106 -5.57 -3.19 -15.88
C VAL A 106 -6.53 -2.19 -15.23
N LEU A 107 -7.47 -1.61 -16.01
CA LEU A 107 -8.44 -0.65 -15.50
C LEU A 107 -9.35 -1.26 -14.44
N LYS A 108 -9.80 -2.51 -14.64
CA LYS A 108 -10.63 -3.22 -13.67
C LYS A 108 -9.90 -3.42 -12.33
N SER A 109 -8.67 -3.89 -12.36
CA SER A 109 -7.85 -4.07 -11.15
C SER A 109 -7.56 -2.74 -10.44
N LEU A 110 -7.27 -1.67 -11.21
CA LEU A 110 -7.09 -0.33 -10.65
C LEU A 110 -8.36 0.20 -9.99
N LEU A 111 -9.53 0.03 -10.61
CA LEU A 111 -10.80 0.45 -10.01
C LEU A 111 -11.12 -0.32 -8.72
N VAL A 112 -10.85 -1.63 -8.69
CA VAL A 112 -11.00 -2.44 -7.47
C VAL A 112 -10.05 -1.97 -6.38
N TRP A 113 -8.81 -1.65 -6.73
CA TRP A 113 -7.85 -1.07 -5.79
C TRP A 113 -8.28 0.29 -5.26
N VAL A 114 -8.74 1.21 -6.12
CA VAL A 114 -9.28 2.53 -5.69
C VAL A 114 -10.49 2.37 -4.77
N ALA A 115 -11.39 1.43 -5.07
CA ALA A 115 -12.52 1.13 -4.20
C ALA A 115 -12.06 0.61 -2.83
N ALA A 116 -11.08 -0.28 -2.80
CA ALA A 116 -10.50 -0.80 -1.57
C ALA A 116 -9.80 0.29 -0.73
N VAL A 117 -9.04 1.17 -1.37
CA VAL A 117 -8.42 2.33 -0.72
C VAL A 117 -9.48 3.24 -0.11
N SER A 118 -10.59 3.46 -0.82
CA SER A 118 -11.71 4.26 -0.33
C SER A 118 -12.32 3.68 0.95
N VAL A 119 -12.49 2.34 1.02
CA VAL A 119 -12.90 1.64 2.25
C VAL A 119 -11.88 1.84 3.36
N GLY A 120 -10.58 1.70 3.06
CA GLY A 120 -9.51 1.94 4.01
C GLY A 120 -9.54 3.35 4.61
N VAL A 121 -9.76 4.38 3.78
CA VAL A 121 -9.87 5.77 4.21
C VAL A 121 -11.04 5.94 5.19
N VAL A 122 -12.21 5.37 4.87
CA VAL A 122 -13.39 5.43 5.74
C VAL A 122 -13.10 4.79 7.09
N VAL A 123 -12.51 3.59 7.11
CA VAL A 123 -12.16 2.90 8.36
C VAL A 123 -11.18 3.71 9.21
N ALA A 124 -10.20 4.34 8.58
CA ALA A 124 -9.24 5.19 9.28
C ALA A 124 -9.87 6.46 9.87
N TRP A 125 -10.93 6.99 9.24
CA TRP A 125 -11.66 8.18 9.67
C TRP A 125 -12.72 7.93 10.75
N THR A 126 -13.30 6.73 10.83
CA THR A 126 -14.38 6.42 11.78
C THR A 126 -13.92 6.20 13.23
N ASP A 127 -12.62 6.24 13.49
CA ASP A 127 -12.00 6.00 14.79
C ASP A 127 -11.56 7.31 15.51
N ASP A 128 -11.82 8.47 14.92
CA ASP A 128 -11.66 9.80 15.53
C ASP A 128 -12.98 10.31 16.13
#